data_AF-A0A9D1TMV0-F1
#
_entry.id   AF-A0A9D1TMV0-F1
#
_cell.length_a   1.000
_cell.length_b   1.000
_cell.length_c   1.000
_cell.angle_alpha   90.00
_cell.angle_beta   90.00
_cell.angle_gamma   90.00
#
_symmetry.space_group_name_H-M   'P 1'
#
loop_
_entity.id
_entity.type
_entity.pdbx_description
1 polymer ?
#
loop_
_entity_poly.entity_id
_entity_poly.type
_entity_poly.pdbx_seq_one_letter_code
_entity_poly.pdbx_strand_id
1 'polypeptide(L)'
;MSIGEALAEGLRVTVIGMTIVFAVLILLMLVLMAFKLVFYKKEPETGSAQKKTPPDTASTAVKPELDEKELIAVLTAAVAASMNTSTYNLNIKSYKRIGNTSPSWSRAGLNDVINSRF
;
A
#
# COMPACT_ATOMS: atom_id res chain seq x y z
N MET A 1 -39.83 -30.98 -24.49
CA MET A 1 -39.37 -30.19 -23.32
C MET A 1 -40.13 -28.89 -23.34
N SER A 2 -40.96 -28.66 -22.33
CA SER A 2 -41.66 -27.39 -22.18
C SER A 2 -40.64 -26.28 -21.95
N ILE A 3 -40.91 -25.08 -22.47
CA ILE A 3 -40.04 -23.91 -22.25
C ILE A 3 -39.85 -23.65 -20.74
N GLY A 4 -40.87 -23.94 -19.93
CA GLY A 4 -40.79 -23.83 -18.47
C GLY A 4 -39.81 -24.84 -17.83
N GLU A 5 -39.72 -26.06 -18.37
CA GLU A 5 -38.76 -27.06 -17.91
C GLU A 5 -37.33 -26.67 -18.30
N ALA A 6 -37.13 -26.20 -19.55
CA ALA A 6 -35.83 -25.72 -20.01
C ALA A 6 -35.33 -24.50 -19.21
N LEU A 7 -36.23 -23.60 -18.85
CA LEU A 7 -35.91 -22.43 -18.02
C LEU A 7 -35.57 -22.84 -16.57
N ALA A 8 -36.30 -23.79 -16.00
CA ALA A 8 -36.02 -24.31 -14.67
C ALA A 8 -34.66 -25.03 -14.61
N GLU A 9 -34.32 -25.78 -15.65
CA GLU A 9 -33.03 -26.46 -15.76
C GLU A 9 -31.88 -25.44 -15.89
N GLY A 10 -32.06 -24.41 -16.72
CA GLY A 10 -31.09 -23.32 -16.85
C GLY A 10 -30.87 -22.58 -15.52
N LEU A 11 -31.92 -22.29 -14.77
CA LEU A 11 -31.83 -21.64 -13.46
C LEU A 11 -31.07 -22.50 -12.44
N ARG A 12 -31.24 -23.83 -12.48
CA ARG A 12 -30.47 -24.74 -11.62
C ARG A 12 -28.98 -24.66 -11.93
N VAL A 13 -28.63 -24.68 -13.21
CA VAL A 13 -27.23 -24.61 -13.65
C VAL A 13 -26.59 -23.27 -13.27
N THR A 14 -27.32 -22.15 -13.38
CA THR A 14 -26.78 -20.83 -12.96
C THR A 14 -26.57 -20.74 -11.46
N VAL A 15 -27.48 -21.28 -10.64
CA VAL A 15 -27.30 -21.33 -9.18
C VAL A 15 -26.07 -22.17 -8.82
N ILE A 16 -25.92 -23.35 -9.44
CA ILE A 16 -24.75 -24.22 -9.23
C ILE A 16 -23.46 -23.52 -9.70
N GLY A 17 -23.48 -22.86 -10.85
CA GLY A 17 -22.34 -22.09 -11.35
C GLY A 17 -21.98 -20.94 -10.40
N MET A 18 -22.98 -20.20 -9.92
CA MET A 18 -22.79 -19.09 -8.99
C MET A 18 -22.20 -19.56 -7.65
N THR A 19 -22.66 -20.70 -7.12
CA THR A 19 -22.11 -21.26 -5.88
C THR A 19 -20.68 -21.75 -6.06
N ILE A 20 -20.34 -22.37 -7.19
CA ILE A 20 -18.98 -22.81 -7.49
C ILE A 20 -18.03 -21.61 -7.57
N VAL A 21 -18.40 -20.54 -8.28
CA VAL A 21 -17.55 -19.33 -8.36
C VAL A 21 -17.33 -18.73 -6.97
N PHE A 22 -18.38 -18.63 -6.15
CA PHE A 22 -18.25 -18.13 -4.78
C PHE A 22 -17.34 -19.02 -3.92
N ALA A 23 -17.46 -20.34 -4.06
CA ALA A 23 -16.62 -21.31 -3.36
C ALA A 23 -15.14 -21.20 -3.78
N VAL A 24 -14.86 -21.03 -5.08
CA VAL A 24 -13.50 -20.84 -5.59
C VAL A 24 -12.87 -19.56 -5.03
N LEU A 25 -13.62 -18.45 -4.97
CA LEU A 25 -13.13 -17.19 -4.39
C LEU A 25 -12.77 -17.35 -2.90
N ILE A 26 -13.62 -18.03 -2.12
CA ILE A 26 -13.34 -18.33 -0.71
C ILE A 26 -12.11 -19.23 -0.56
N LEU A 27 -12.00 -20.26 -1.41
CA LEU A 27 -10.86 -21.18 -1.38
C LEU A 27 -9.56 -20.45 -1.71
N LEU A 28 -9.54 -19.59 -2.73
CA LEU A 28 -8.37 -18.77 -3.05
C LEU A 28 -8.01 -17.83 -1.89
N MET A 29 -9.00 -17.20 -1.25
CA MET A 29 -8.76 -16.38 -0.05
C MET A 29 -8.11 -17.18 1.07
N LEU A 30 -8.62 -18.38 1.38
CA LEU A 30 -8.05 -19.27 2.39
C LEU A 30 -6.62 -19.70 2.05
N VAL A 31 -6.37 -20.07 0.79
CA VAL A 31 -5.04 -20.45 0.33
C VAL A 31 -4.04 -19.30 0.47
N LEU A 32 -4.42 -18.07 0.09
CA LEU A 32 -3.59 -16.89 0.30
C LEU A 32 -3.34 -16.61 1.79
N MET A 33 -4.34 -16.81 2.65
CA MET A 33 -4.19 -16.63 4.10
C MET A 33 -3.27 -17.69 4.71
N ALA A 34 -3.36 -18.94 4.25
CA ALA A 34 -2.46 -20.02 4.66
C ALA A 34 -1.02 -19.77 4.18
N PHE A 35 -0.83 -19.36 2.93
CA PHE A 35 0.48 -18.95 2.43
C PHE A 35 1.03 -17.75 3.18
N LYS A 36 0.22 -16.74 3.50
CA LYS A 36 0.62 -15.65 4.37
C LYS A 36 1.05 -16.17 5.75
N LEU A 37 0.30 -17.06 6.38
CA LEU A 37 0.64 -17.58 7.71
C LEU A 37 1.93 -18.42 7.70
N VAL A 38 2.14 -19.22 6.65
CA VAL A 38 3.32 -20.10 6.53
C VAL A 38 4.57 -19.32 6.10
N PHE A 39 4.45 -18.35 5.19
CA PHE A 39 5.59 -17.58 4.66
C PHE A 39 5.85 -16.25 5.39
N TYR A 40 4.84 -15.62 6.00
CA TYR A 40 5.01 -14.47 6.90
C TYR A 40 4.97 -14.93 8.35
N LYS A 41 6.01 -15.63 8.78
CA LYS A 41 6.34 -15.72 10.20
C LYS A 41 7.06 -14.42 10.59
N LYS A 42 6.29 -13.34 10.76
CA LYS A 42 6.76 -12.10 11.39
C LYS A 42 5.85 -11.79 12.57
N GLU A 43 6.50 -11.38 13.65
CA GLU A 43 6.04 -11.37 15.04
C GLU A 43 4.64 -10.77 15.31
N PRO A 44 4.01 -11.18 16.42
CA PRO A 44 2.71 -10.66 16.83
C PRO A 44 2.86 -9.24 17.41
N GLU A 45 2.40 -8.24 16.67
CA GLU A 45 2.02 -6.95 17.26
C GLU A 45 0.82 -7.20 18.18
N THR A 46 1.12 -7.24 19.49
CA THR A 46 0.19 -7.48 20.58
C THR A 46 -0.41 -6.15 21.03
N GLY A 47 -1.74 -6.06 21.03
CA GLY A 47 -2.54 -5.12 21.85
C GLY A 47 -2.62 -3.68 21.30
N SER A 48 -3.69 -2.93 21.46
CA SER A 48 -4.89 -3.09 22.27
C SER A 48 -5.92 -2.05 21.80
N ALA A 49 -7.19 -2.45 21.81
CA ALA A 49 -8.39 -1.67 22.13
C ALA A 49 -8.60 -0.23 21.58
N GLN A 50 -9.77 -0.10 20.92
CA GLN A 50 -10.80 0.93 21.18
C GLN A 50 -10.63 2.31 20.52
N LYS A 51 -11.48 2.60 19.52
CA LYS A 51 -12.71 3.39 19.69
C LYS A 51 -13.45 3.55 18.35
N LYS A 52 -14.72 3.11 18.31
CA LYS A 52 -15.70 3.55 17.31
C LYS A 52 -15.92 5.06 17.46
N THR A 53 -15.66 5.83 16.41
CA THR A 53 -16.34 7.11 16.12
C THR A 53 -16.33 7.37 14.60
N PRO A 54 -17.38 7.97 14.01
CA PRO A 54 -17.73 7.90 12.57
C PRO A 54 -16.85 8.77 11.63
N PRO A 55 -17.05 8.66 10.29
CA PRO A 55 -16.01 8.89 9.30
C PRO A 55 -15.81 10.38 9.01
N ASP A 56 -14.58 10.85 9.19
CA ASP A 56 -14.14 12.05 8.50
C ASP A 56 -13.48 11.64 7.18
N THR A 57 -14.20 12.01 6.11
CA THR A 57 -13.72 12.06 4.73
C THR A 57 -12.53 13.01 4.67
N ALA A 58 -11.34 12.51 4.95
CA ALA A 58 -10.10 13.19 4.66
C ALA A 58 -9.24 12.22 3.85
N SER A 59 -9.25 12.49 2.53
CA SER A 59 -8.29 12.03 1.53
C SER A 59 -7.11 11.30 2.14
N THR A 60 -7.17 9.97 2.10
CA THR A 60 -6.01 9.13 2.31
C THR A 60 -5.05 9.45 1.16
N ALA A 61 -4.22 10.47 1.35
CA ALA A 61 -2.99 10.60 0.61
C ALA A 61 -2.26 9.29 0.89
N VAL A 62 -2.28 8.42 -0.12
CA VAL A 62 -1.53 7.17 -0.19
C VAL A 62 -0.14 7.49 0.31
N LYS A 63 0.14 7.10 1.55
CA LYS A 63 1.50 7.11 2.08
C LYS A 63 2.18 6.06 1.23
N PRO A 64 3.08 6.42 0.29
CA PRO A 64 3.81 5.39 -0.40
C PRO A 64 4.49 4.59 0.71
N GLU A 65 4.33 3.28 0.67
CA GLU A 65 5.21 2.33 1.34
C GLU A 65 6.59 2.49 0.66
N LEU A 66 7.22 3.64 0.86
CA LEU A 66 8.56 3.97 0.43
C LEU A 66 9.50 2.92 1.00
N ASP A 67 10.13 2.15 0.12
CA ASP A 67 11.11 1.15 0.51
C ASP A 67 12.25 1.86 1.26
N GLU A 68 12.56 1.38 2.46
CA GLU A 68 13.62 1.94 3.30
C GLU A 68 14.96 1.96 2.56
N LYS A 69 15.19 1.00 1.64
CA LYS A 69 16.39 0.94 0.79
C LYS A 69 16.47 2.11 -0.18
N GLU A 70 15.35 2.50 -0.79
CA GLU A 70 15.31 3.63 -1.72
C GLU A 70 15.59 4.94 -0.98
N LEU A 71 15.02 5.12 0.22
CA LEU A 71 15.31 6.28 1.06
C LEU A 71 16.78 6.36 1.45
N ILE A 72 17.38 5.25 1.87
CA ILE A 72 18.79 5.18 2.25
C ILE A 72 19.68 5.50 1.04
N ALA A 73 19.34 5.00 -0.16
CA ALA A 73 20.09 5.29 -1.39
C ALA A 73 20.04 6.78 -1.75
N VAL A 74 18.84 7.39 -1.77
CA VAL A 74 18.66 8.82 -2.09
C VAL A 74 19.34 9.70 -1.04
N LEU A 75 19.23 9.36 0.25
CA LEU A 75 19.90 10.09 1.33
C LEU A 75 21.42 10.01 1.19
N THR A 76 21.97 8.82 0.92
CA THR A 76 23.42 8.62 0.72
C THR A 76 23.91 9.43 -0.48
N ALA A 77 23.18 9.41 -1.59
CA ALA A 77 23.52 10.16 -2.79
C ALA A 77 23.48 11.68 -2.54
N ALA A 78 22.47 12.18 -1.83
CA ALA A 78 22.35 13.59 -1.48
C ALA A 78 23.51 14.05 -0.58
N VAL A 79 23.86 13.24 0.45
CA VAL A 79 25.00 13.54 1.33
C VAL A 79 26.31 13.51 0.56
N ALA A 80 26.54 12.48 -0.25
CA ALA A 80 27.71 12.35 -1.11
C ALA A 80 27.88 13.57 -2.03
N ALA A 81 26.81 14.01 -2.68
CA ALA A 81 26.81 15.22 -3.51
C ALA A 81 27.07 16.49 -2.70
N SER A 82 26.45 16.65 -1.52
CA SER A 82 26.60 17.84 -0.69
C SER A 82 28.01 18.01 -0.12
N MET A 83 28.69 16.90 0.19
CA MET A 83 30.04 16.89 0.76
C MET A 83 31.11 16.65 -0.31
N ASN A 84 30.72 16.58 -1.58
CA ASN A 84 31.58 16.25 -2.73
C ASN A 84 32.47 15.02 -2.45
N THR A 85 31.89 13.99 -1.83
CA THR A 85 32.57 12.75 -1.40
C THR A 85 31.91 11.53 -2.04
N SER A 86 32.63 10.41 -2.08
CA SER A 86 32.09 9.16 -2.65
C SER A 86 31.14 8.44 -1.68
N THR A 87 30.24 7.63 -2.21
CA THR A 87 29.22 6.91 -1.45
C THR A 87 29.78 5.76 -0.59
N TYR A 88 30.98 5.26 -0.91
CA TYR A 88 31.57 4.08 -0.25
C TYR A 88 31.94 4.28 1.22
N ASN A 89 32.18 5.52 1.64
CA ASN A 89 32.61 5.86 3.00
C ASN A 89 31.46 6.35 3.89
N LEU A 90 30.21 6.24 3.43
CA LEU A 90 29.03 6.76 4.14
C LEU A 90 28.19 5.60 4.69
N ASN A 91 27.92 5.62 5.99
CA ASN A 91 27.04 4.65 6.65
C ASN A 91 25.94 5.38 7.45
N ILE A 92 24.68 5.09 7.15
CA ILE A 92 23.52 5.73 7.79
C ILE A 92 23.06 4.86 8.97
N LYS A 93 23.32 5.34 10.19
CA LYS A 93 22.95 4.62 11.42
C LYS A 93 21.50 4.84 11.85
N SER A 94 20.97 6.05 11.62
CA SER A 94 19.59 6.42 11.94
C SER A 94 19.15 7.62 11.13
N TYR A 95 17.88 7.67 10.72
CA TYR A 95 17.28 8.85 10.12
C TYR A 95 15.93 9.15 10.76
N LYS A 96 15.59 10.43 10.88
CA LYS A 96 14.29 10.89 11.36
C LYS A 96 13.80 12.00 10.46
N ARG A 97 12.60 11.84 9.91
CA ARG A 97 11.96 12.92 9.15
C ARG A 97 11.43 13.97 10.13
N ILE A 98 11.92 15.20 10.01
CA ILE A 98 11.29 16.34 10.67
C ILE A 98 10.08 16.78 9.85
N GLY A 99 8.98 17.13 10.53
CA GLY A 99 7.77 17.60 9.87
C GLY A 99 8.06 18.85 9.03
N ASN A 100 7.49 18.92 7.83
CA ASN A 100 7.67 20.06 6.95
C ASN A 100 6.85 21.24 7.49
N THR A 101 7.49 22.14 8.24
CA THR A 101 6.89 23.37 8.79
C THR A 101 7.19 24.59 7.89
N SER A 102 7.42 24.37 6.60
CA SER A 102 7.65 25.50 5.68
C SER A 102 6.35 26.28 5.44
N PRO A 103 6.36 27.62 5.51
CA PRO A 103 5.22 28.47 5.19
C PRO A 103 4.69 28.21 3.77
N SER A 104 3.39 28.40 3.56
CA SER A 104 2.72 28.17 2.27
C SER A 104 3.40 28.89 1.09
N TRP A 105 3.88 30.11 1.31
CA TRP A 105 4.57 30.92 0.28
C TRP A 105 5.92 30.31 -0.17
N SER A 106 6.69 29.73 0.75
CA SER A 106 7.97 29.09 0.42
C SER A 106 7.77 27.85 -0.46
N ARG A 107 6.70 27.09 -0.22
CA ARG A 107 6.34 25.92 -1.04
C ARG A 107 5.84 26.32 -2.42
N ALA A 108 5.05 27.39 -2.52
CA ALA A 108 4.54 27.90 -3.78
C ALA A 108 5.70 28.32 -4.71
N GLY A 109 6.64 29.11 -4.21
CA GLY A 109 7.81 29.53 -5.01
C GLY A 109 8.68 28.36 -5.48
N LEU A 110 8.86 27.33 -4.67
CA LEU A 110 9.63 26.14 -5.07
C LEU A 110 8.91 25.35 -6.17
N ASN A 111 7.59 25.21 -6.08
CA ASN A 111 6.78 24.56 -7.12
C ASN A 111 6.85 25.31 -8.46
N ASP A 112 6.82 26.65 -8.44
CA ASP A 112 6.94 27.45 -9.67
C ASP A 112 8.31 27.26 -10.35
N VAL A 113 9.39 27.21 -9.57
CA VAL A 113 10.74 26.92 -10.10
C VAL A 113 10.84 25.51 -10.69
N ILE A 114 10.21 24.52 -10.07
CA ILE A 114 10.20 23.14 -10.58
C ILE A 114 9.39 23.09 -11.88
N ASN A 115 8.18 23.65 -11.90
CA ASN A 115 7.30 23.63 -13.07
C ASN A 115 7.83 24.46 -14.25
N SER A 116 8.63 25.49 -14.00
CA SER A 116 9.23 26.31 -15.08
C SER A 116 10.50 25.70 -15.67
N ARG A 117 11.08 24.67 -15.03
CA ARG A 117 12.32 24.02 -15.46
C ARG A 117 12.07 22.70 -16.22
N PHE A 118 10.81 22.33 -16.41
CA PHE A 118 10.34 21.25 -17.28
C PHE A 118 9.42 21.82 -18.36
#